data_AF-M4E7R6-F1
#
_entry.id   AF-M4E7R6-F1
#
_cell.length_a   1.000
_cell.length_b   1.000
_cell.length_c   1.000
_cell.angle_alpha   90.00
_cell.angle_beta   90.00
_cell.angle_gamma   90.00
#
_symmetry.space_group_name_H-M   'P 1'
#
loop_
_entity.id
_entity.type
_entity.pdbx_description
1 polymer ?
#
loop_
_entity_poly.entity_id
_entity_poly.type
_entity_poly.pdbx_seq_one_letter_code
_entity_poly.pdbx_strand_id
1 'polypeptide(L)'
;MAKNHGVESSGEGRGKIGSASSPFDSFPEDCISKIVSFTSPRDTCVAATVSKAFESAVNSDVAWEKFLPPEYESLVPRSRDFSSKKDMYFALCDEPVLIDDGTKSFWLEKASGKRCIMLSAMNISIIWGDTPQYWEWITIPEARFKRVAELLNVCWFEIRGRVNTRVLSPRTRYSAYLVFKKADHCYGFDDVAIEAGVGVVGHEASTRTICFEMDDDD
;
A
#
# COMPACT_ATOMS: atom_id res chain seq x y z
N MET A 1 1.45 80.85 36.41
CA MET A 1 0.08 80.47 36.00
C MET A 1 0.16 79.55 34.80
N ALA A 2 -0.04 78.25 34.98
CA ALA A 2 -0.46 77.32 33.93
C ALA A 2 -1.08 76.11 34.63
N LYS A 3 -2.31 75.77 34.26
CA LYS A 3 -3.18 74.79 34.91
C LYS A 3 -2.77 73.37 34.52
N ASN A 4 -2.69 72.48 35.50
CA ASN A 4 -2.76 71.02 35.33
C ASN A 4 -4.13 70.63 34.76
N HIS A 5 -4.14 69.75 33.76
CA HIS A 5 -5.25 68.83 33.49
C HIS A 5 -4.65 67.45 33.27
N GLY A 6 -4.80 66.59 34.28
CA GLY A 6 -4.67 65.15 34.11
C GLY A 6 -5.97 64.61 33.55
N VAL A 7 -5.88 63.66 32.62
CA VAL A 7 -6.97 62.76 32.29
C VAL A 7 -6.40 61.35 32.28
N GLU A 8 -7.03 60.52 33.09
CA GLU A 8 -6.72 59.13 33.38
C GLU A 8 -6.89 58.26 32.12
N SER A 9 -5.93 57.37 31.90
CA SER A 9 -6.04 56.28 30.93
C SER A 9 -6.76 55.11 31.60
N SER A 10 -8.07 55.01 31.41
CA SER A 10 -8.83 53.80 31.72
C SER A 10 -8.51 52.72 30.69
N GLY A 11 -7.85 51.65 31.13
CA GLY A 11 -7.73 50.41 30.38
C GLY A 11 -9.02 49.60 30.46
N GLU A 12 -9.39 48.94 29.37
CA GLU A 12 -10.16 47.70 29.25
C GLU A 12 -10.52 47.52 27.77
N GLY A 13 -10.39 46.37 27.12
CA GLY A 13 -9.83 45.10 27.51
C GLY A 13 -9.27 44.44 26.26
N ARG A 14 -8.09 43.84 26.40
CA ARG A 14 -7.54 42.93 25.39
C ARG A 14 -8.43 41.70 25.40
N GLY A 15 -9.41 41.66 24.50
CA GLY A 15 -10.25 40.50 24.28
C GLY A 15 -9.35 39.27 24.15
N LYS A 16 -9.45 38.35 25.11
CA LYS A 16 -8.89 37.02 24.95
C LYS A 16 -9.54 36.45 23.70
N ILE A 17 -8.75 36.20 22.66
CA ILE A 17 -9.17 35.29 21.59
C ILE A 17 -9.22 33.92 22.27
N GLY A 18 -10.34 33.63 22.91
CA GLY A 18 -10.65 32.27 23.32
C GLY A 18 -10.61 31.45 22.05
N SER A 19 -9.86 30.35 22.07
CA SER A 19 -10.00 29.29 21.08
C SER A 19 -11.47 28.91 21.04
N ALA A 20 -12.22 29.45 20.07
CA ALA A 20 -13.60 29.07 19.87
C ALA A 20 -13.61 27.56 19.62
N SER A 21 -14.31 26.80 20.47
CA SER A 21 -14.49 25.37 20.26
C SER A 21 -15.08 25.16 18.87
N SER A 22 -14.54 24.22 18.11
CA SER A 22 -15.10 23.94 16.80
C SER A 22 -16.53 23.40 16.98
N PRO A 23 -17.46 23.65 16.03
CA PRO A 23 -18.80 23.05 16.08
C PRO A 23 -18.75 21.52 16.20
N PHE A 24 -17.69 20.90 15.67
CA PHE A 24 -17.45 19.47 15.69
C PHE A 24 -17.07 18.92 17.07
N ASP A 25 -16.56 19.77 17.99
CA ASP A 25 -16.18 19.33 19.33
C ASP A 25 -17.40 18.98 20.20
N SER A 26 -18.61 19.29 19.72
CA SER A 26 -19.87 18.89 20.37
C SER A 26 -20.38 17.52 19.94
N PHE A 27 -19.77 16.89 18.92
CA PHE A 27 -20.25 15.64 18.36
C PHE A 27 -19.72 14.43 19.16
N PRO A 28 -20.51 13.37 19.38
CA PRO A 28 -20.02 12.17 20.04
C PRO A 28 -18.90 11.51 19.24
N GLU A 29 -17.83 11.11 19.93
CA GLU A 29 -16.65 10.48 19.31
C GLU A 29 -17.04 9.26 18.47
N ASP A 30 -17.90 8.38 18.99
CA ASP A 30 -18.37 7.19 18.29
C ASP A 30 -19.03 7.50 16.94
N CYS A 31 -19.76 8.62 16.85
CA CYS A 31 -20.39 9.04 15.61
C CYS A 31 -19.34 9.50 14.60
N ILE A 32 -18.31 10.25 15.04
CA ILE A 32 -17.19 10.65 14.18
C ILE A 32 -16.41 9.40 13.72
N SER A 33 -16.04 8.53 14.65
CA SER A 33 -15.31 7.27 14.37
C SER A 33 -16.06 6.42 13.36
N LYS A 34 -17.39 6.33 13.49
CA LYS A 34 -18.22 5.61 12.53
C LYS A 34 -18.22 6.26 11.15
N ILE A 35 -18.30 7.58 11.06
CA ILE A 35 -18.26 8.31 9.77
C ILE A 35 -16.91 8.09 9.09
N VAL A 36 -15.79 8.32 9.79
CA VAL A 36 -14.45 8.17 9.21
C VAL A 36 -14.12 6.72 8.86
N SER A 37 -14.72 5.73 9.53
CA SER A 37 -14.56 4.32 9.14
C SER A 37 -15.11 3.99 7.73
N PHE A 38 -15.92 4.87 7.14
CA PHE A 38 -16.46 4.71 5.78
C PHE A 38 -15.69 5.52 4.72
N THR A 39 -14.64 6.25 5.11
CA THR A 39 -13.76 6.98 4.18
C THR A 39 -12.55 6.14 3.78
N SER A 40 -11.57 6.72 3.10
CA SER A 40 -10.27 6.04 2.90
C SER A 40 -9.35 6.27 4.10
N PRO A 41 -8.36 5.39 4.35
CA PRO A 41 -7.33 5.62 5.37
C PRO A 41 -6.62 6.97 5.24
N ARG A 42 -6.36 7.42 3.99
CA ARG A 42 -5.83 8.76 3.71
C ARG A 42 -6.78 9.86 4.23
N ASP A 43 -8.06 9.78 3.87
CA ASP A 43 -9.05 10.79 4.26
C ASP A 43 -9.26 10.81 5.78
N THR A 44 -9.21 9.64 6.43
CA THR A 44 -9.25 9.50 7.88
C THR A 44 -8.09 10.25 8.54
N CYS A 45 -6.86 10.08 8.04
CA CYS A 45 -5.70 10.82 8.52
C CYS A 45 -5.84 12.34 8.32
N VAL A 46 -6.40 12.79 7.20
CA VAL A 46 -6.66 14.22 6.95
C VAL A 46 -7.74 14.74 7.90
N ALA A 47 -8.79 13.97 8.15
CA ALA A 47 -9.89 14.35 9.04
C ALA A 47 -9.42 14.63 10.47
N ALA A 48 -8.41 13.92 10.96
CA ALA A 48 -7.82 14.16 12.28
C ALA A 48 -7.32 15.61 12.48
N THR A 49 -7.00 16.32 11.40
CA THR A 49 -6.51 17.71 11.47
C THR A 49 -7.61 18.76 11.59
N VAL A 50 -8.89 18.36 11.50
CA VAL A 50 -10.05 19.27 11.47
C VAL A 50 -10.40 19.80 12.86
N SER A 51 -10.39 18.94 13.89
CA SER A 51 -10.64 19.33 15.28
C SER A 51 -10.13 18.27 16.27
N LYS A 52 -10.13 18.60 17.56
CA LYS A 52 -9.72 17.66 18.62
C LYS A 52 -10.65 16.46 18.72
N ALA A 53 -11.95 16.65 18.49
CA ALA A 53 -12.90 15.53 18.47
C ALA A 53 -12.61 14.57 17.30
N PHE A 54 -12.26 15.09 16.12
CA PHE A 54 -11.82 14.24 15.00
C PHE A 54 -10.49 13.55 15.28
N GLU A 55 -9.53 14.24 15.88
CA GLU A 55 -8.24 13.66 16.28
C GLU A 55 -8.44 12.48 17.24
N SER A 56 -9.28 12.65 18.27
CA SER A 56 -9.63 11.58 19.23
C SER A 56 -10.26 10.39 18.50
N ALA A 57 -11.33 10.65 17.74
CA ALA A 57 -12.07 9.63 17.00
C ALA A 57 -11.21 8.83 16.02
N VAL A 58 -10.34 9.51 15.26
CA VAL A 58 -9.44 8.88 14.29
C VAL A 58 -8.42 7.98 14.97
N ASN A 59 -8.02 8.26 16.22
CA ASN A 59 -7.11 7.40 16.95
C ASN A 59 -7.83 6.21 17.64
N SER A 60 -9.15 6.13 17.56
CA SER A 60 -9.92 4.97 18.07
C SER A 60 -9.85 3.76 17.14
N ASP A 61 -9.88 2.56 17.72
CA ASP A 61 -9.89 1.29 16.98
C ASP A 61 -11.14 1.11 16.09
N VAL A 62 -12.25 1.77 16.44
CA VAL A 62 -13.50 1.73 15.67
C VAL A 62 -13.30 2.30 14.26
N ALA A 63 -12.46 3.34 14.13
CA ALA A 63 -12.15 3.95 12.85
C ALA A 63 -11.36 3.00 11.94
N TRP A 64 -10.38 2.29 12.50
CA TRP A 64 -9.43 1.47 11.74
C TRP A 64 -9.87 0.04 11.49
N GLU A 65 -10.83 -0.48 12.27
CA GLU A 65 -11.35 -1.84 12.11
C GLU A 65 -11.80 -2.15 10.68
N LYS A 66 -12.48 -1.21 10.03
CA LYS A 66 -12.99 -1.41 8.67
C LYS A 66 -11.93 -1.34 7.58
N PHE A 67 -10.75 -0.80 7.89
CA PHE A 67 -9.64 -0.73 6.94
C PHE A 67 -8.81 -2.01 6.92
N LEU A 68 -8.98 -2.85 7.92
CA LEU A 68 -8.30 -4.12 8.04
C LEU A 68 -9.06 -5.21 7.28
N PRO A 69 -8.34 -6.13 6.58
CA PRO A 69 -8.95 -7.30 5.97
C PRO A 69 -9.65 -8.18 7.02
N PRO A 70 -10.83 -8.77 6.78
CA PRO A 70 -11.49 -9.65 7.75
C PRO A 70 -10.62 -10.79 8.31
N GLU A 71 -9.66 -11.25 7.50
CA GLU A 71 -8.68 -12.28 7.86
C GLU A 71 -7.39 -11.76 8.52
N TYR A 72 -7.32 -10.47 8.91
CA TYR A 72 -6.09 -9.83 9.41
C TYR A 72 -5.46 -10.59 10.59
N GLU A 73 -6.25 -11.20 11.48
CA GLU A 73 -5.76 -11.95 12.64
C GLU A 73 -4.92 -13.17 12.24
N SER A 74 -5.18 -13.74 11.06
CA SER A 74 -4.41 -14.86 10.52
C SER A 74 -3.19 -14.41 9.72
N LEU A 75 -3.17 -13.16 9.24
CA LEU A 75 -2.11 -12.57 8.43
C LEU A 75 -1.00 -11.96 9.28
N VAL A 76 -1.34 -11.50 10.47
CA VAL A 76 -0.39 -10.84 11.36
C VAL A 76 0.38 -11.88 12.17
N PRO A 77 1.73 -11.85 12.17
CA PRO A 77 2.53 -12.76 12.99
C PRO A 77 2.17 -12.63 14.48
N ARG A 78 1.85 -13.75 15.13
CA ARG A 78 1.50 -13.79 16.56
C ARG A 78 2.59 -13.29 17.50
N SER A 79 3.83 -13.15 17.01
CA SER A 79 4.96 -12.64 17.77
C SER A 79 5.00 -11.12 17.86
N ARG A 80 4.09 -10.41 17.20
CA ARG A 80 4.01 -8.95 17.22
C ARG A 80 2.79 -8.50 17.99
N ASP A 81 3.04 -7.75 19.06
CA ASP A 81 2.00 -7.05 19.80
C ASP A 81 1.77 -5.68 19.15
N PHE A 82 0.53 -5.39 18.78
CA PHE A 82 0.11 -4.08 18.26
C PHE A 82 -0.61 -3.31 19.35
N SER A 83 -0.27 -2.03 19.52
CA SER A 83 -0.89 -1.19 20.53
C SER A 83 -2.28 -0.67 20.10
N SER A 84 -2.53 -0.64 18.79
CA SER A 84 -3.81 -0.23 18.19
C SER A 84 -4.04 -0.89 16.83
N LYS A 85 -5.29 -0.87 16.35
CA LYS A 85 -5.63 -1.32 14.98
C LYS A 85 -5.03 -0.42 13.91
N LYS A 86 -4.78 0.85 14.23
CA LYS A 86 -4.04 1.78 13.38
C LYS A 86 -2.61 1.31 13.14
N ASP A 87 -1.90 0.92 14.20
CA ASP A 87 -0.53 0.42 14.07
C ASP A 87 -0.48 -0.87 13.26
N MET A 88 -1.45 -1.76 13.48
CA MET A 88 -1.58 -2.99 12.71
C MET A 88 -1.83 -2.72 11.21
N TYR A 89 -2.69 -1.75 10.89
CA TYR A 89 -2.93 -1.34 9.51
C TYR A 89 -1.63 -0.87 8.83
N PHE A 90 -0.86 0.01 9.49
CA PHE A 90 0.39 0.51 8.92
C PHE A 90 1.46 -0.57 8.82
N ALA A 91 1.53 -1.51 9.77
CA ALA A 91 2.40 -2.66 9.66
C ALA A 91 2.05 -3.54 8.45
N LEU A 92 0.77 -3.76 8.16
CA LEU A 92 0.33 -4.46 6.94
C LEU A 92 0.57 -3.67 5.65
N CYS A 93 0.78 -2.36 5.73
CA CYS A 93 1.18 -1.54 4.57
C CYS A 93 2.68 -1.62 4.31
N ASP A 94 3.47 -1.49 5.38
CA ASP A 94 4.91 -1.30 5.30
C ASP A 94 5.66 -2.65 5.24
N GLU A 95 5.06 -3.73 5.77
CA GLU A 95 5.65 -5.07 5.79
C GLU A 95 4.79 -6.11 5.06
N PRO A 96 5.21 -6.54 3.86
CA PRO A 96 4.50 -7.57 3.13
C PRO A 96 4.54 -8.92 3.85
N VAL A 97 3.36 -9.52 4.03
CA VAL A 97 3.18 -10.83 4.66
C VAL A 97 3.26 -11.93 3.60
N LEU A 98 3.99 -13.00 3.90
CA LEU A 98 4.01 -14.20 3.07
C LEU A 98 2.78 -15.09 3.38
N ILE A 99 2.04 -15.46 2.33
CA ILE A 99 0.85 -16.31 2.40
C ILE A 99 0.99 -17.48 1.42
N ASP A 100 0.05 -18.43 1.46
CA ASP A 100 0.02 -19.62 0.61
C ASP A 100 1.38 -20.35 0.59
N ASP A 101 1.83 -20.78 1.77
CA ASP A 101 3.12 -21.47 1.97
C ASP A 101 4.33 -20.68 1.44
N GLY A 102 4.25 -19.35 1.50
CA GLY A 102 5.30 -18.45 1.05
C GLY A 102 5.38 -18.27 -0.46
N THR A 103 4.37 -18.71 -1.20
CA THR A 103 4.30 -18.58 -2.66
C THR A 103 3.62 -17.29 -3.13
N LYS A 104 3.00 -16.55 -2.21
CA LYS A 104 2.44 -15.22 -2.46
C LYS A 104 2.82 -14.26 -1.35
N SER A 105 2.82 -12.98 -1.67
CA SER A 105 3.02 -11.90 -0.71
C SER A 105 1.84 -10.94 -0.76
N PHE A 106 1.39 -10.49 0.42
CA PHE A 106 0.23 -9.65 0.62
C PHE A 106 0.60 -8.39 1.43
N TRP A 107 0.06 -7.24 1.03
CA TRP A 107 0.13 -6.00 1.81
C TRP A 107 -1.05 -5.08 1.46
N LEU A 108 -1.20 -4.00 2.21
CA LEU A 108 -2.21 -2.97 1.94
C LEU A 108 -1.59 -1.75 1.24
N GLU A 109 -2.29 -1.21 0.24
CA GLU A 109 -1.96 0.11 -0.30
C GLU A 109 -2.32 1.17 0.73
N LYS A 110 -1.31 1.92 1.18
CA LYS A 110 -1.37 2.78 2.37
C LYS A 110 -2.49 3.80 2.34
N ALA A 111 -2.79 4.39 1.19
CA ALA A 111 -3.76 5.47 1.08
C ALA A 111 -5.22 4.99 1.06
N SER A 112 -5.48 3.85 0.45
CA SER A 112 -6.81 3.36 0.10
C SER A 112 -7.20 2.09 0.83
N GLY A 113 -6.25 1.42 1.49
CA GLY A 113 -6.46 0.13 2.16
C GLY A 113 -6.75 -1.02 1.18
N LYS A 114 -6.44 -0.84 -0.11
CA LYS A 114 -6.70 -1.88 -1.12
C LYS A 114 -5.63 -2.96 -1.06
N ARG A 115 -6.05 -4.20 -1.31
CA ARG A 115 -5.21 -5.38 -1.24
C ARG A 115 -4.20 -5.37 -2.38
N CYS A 116 -2.93 -5.49 -2.07
CA CYS A 116 -1.84 -5.71 -3.00
C CYS A 116 -1.36 -7.17 -2.89
N ILE A 117 -1.06 -7.79 -4.02
CA ILE A 117 -0.63 -9.19 -4.09
C ILE A 117 0.58 -9.28 -5.03
N MET A 118 1.56 -10.07 -4.65
CA MET A 118 2.67 -10.49 -5.50
C MET A 118 2.74 -12.01 -5.54
N LEU A 119 2.92 -12.58 -6.72
CA LEU A 119 3.14 -14.01 -6.93
C LEU A 119 4.64 -14.28 -6.96
N SER A 120 5.08 -15.38 -6.34
CA SER A 120 6.46 -15.84 -6.51
C SER A 120 6.65 -16.48 -7.88
N ALA A 121 7.91 -16.56 -8.33
CA ALA A 121 8.27 -17.32 -9.53
C ALA A 121 7.89 -18.80 -9.43
N MET A 122 7.78 -19.34 -8.21
CA MET A 122 7.31 -20.71 -7.94
C MET A 122 5.77 -20.86 -8.05
N ASN A 123 5.01 -19.76 -8.14
CA ASN A 123 3.55 -19.76 -8.24
C ASN A 123 3.01 -19.35 -9.62
N ILE A 124 3.91 -19.21 -10.59
CA ILE A 124 3.58 -18.86 -11.98
C ILE A 124 4.11 -19.95 -12.91
N SER A 125 3.57 -20.01 -14.12
CA SER A 125 4.07 -20.88 -15.18
C SER A 125 5.16 -20.14 -15.94
N ILE A 126 6.33 -20.76 -16.05
CA ILE A 126 7.48 -20.28 -16.83
C ILE A 126 7.79 -21.36 -17.85
N ILE A 127 7.79 -21.01 -19.14
CA ILE A 127 8.13 -21.99 -20.17
C ILE A 127 9.60 -22.43 -20.02
N TRP A 128 9.80 -23.74 -20.07
CA TRP A 128 11.09 -24.38 -19.80
C TRP A 128 11.70 -24.06 -18.43
N GLY A 129 10.91 -23.60 -17.47
CA GLY A 129 11.41 -23.28 -16.13
C GLY A 129 12.05 -24.47 -15.41
N ASP A 130 11.79 -25.70 -15.85
CA ASP A 130 12.41 -26.94 -15.37
C ASP A 130 13.65 -27.37 -16.18
N THR A 131 14.06 -26.58 -17.18
CA THR A 131 15.16 -26.87 -18.09
C THR A 131 16.41 -26.06 -17.70
N PRO A 132 17.42 -26.68 -17.06
CA PRO A 132 18.56 -25.95 -16.49
C PRO A 132 19.45 -25.22 -17.52
N GLN A 133 19.31 -25.54 -18.81
CA GLN A 133 20.01 -24.81 -19.88
C GLN A 133 19.43 -23.40 -20.09
N TYR A 134 18.19 -23.17 -19.68
CA TYR A 134 17.44 -21.94 -19.96
C TYR A 134 17.14 -21.15 -18.68
N TRP A 135 16.87 -21.86 -17.58
CA TRP A 135 16.51 -21.26 -16.31
C TRP A 135 17.28 -21.87 -15.16
N GLU A 136 17.75 -21.02 -14.25
CA GLU A 136 18.30 -21.44 -12.97
C GLU A 136 17.40 -20.93 -11.83
N TRP A 137 17.24 -21.75 -10.79
CA TRP A 137 16.42 -21.39 -9.63
C TRP A 137 17.29 -21.01 -8.45
N ILE A 138 17.60 -19.73 -8.35
CA ILE A 138 18.56 -19.16 -7.40
C ILE A 138 17.87 -18.58 -6.16
N THR A 139 18.69 -18.21 -5.17
CA THR A 139 18.28 -17.41 -4.00
C THR A 139 19.03 -16.08 -4.05
N ILE A 140 18.32 -14.97 -3.89
CA ILE A 140 18.90 -13.62 -3.85
C ILE A 140 18.57 -13.01 -2.48
N PRO A 141 19.55 -12.48 -1.71
CA PRO A 141 19.30 -11.95 -0.37
C PRO A 141 18.26 -10.83 -0.33
N GLU A 142 18.19 -9.99 -1.37
CA GLU A 142 17.23 -8.88 -1.45
C GLU A 142 15.83 -9.33 -1.91
N ALA A 143 15.67 -10.57 -2.38
CA ALA A 143 14.40 -11.04 -2.91
C ALA A 143 13.41 -11.34 -1.77
N ARG A 144 12.15 -10.97 -2.01
CA ARG A 144 11.05 -11.24 -1.07
C ARG A 144 10.75 -12.74 -0.92
N PHE A 145 10.99 -13.51 -1.98
CA PHE A 145 10.73 -14.95 -2.01
C PHE A 145 12.05 -15.72 -1.99
N LYS A 146 12.03 -16.88 -1.32
CA LYS A 146 13.21 -17.73 -1.15
C LYS A 146 13.83 -18.18 -2.48
N ARG A 147 13.02 -18.48 -3.49
CA ARG A 147 13.47 -18.91 -4.82
C ARG A 147 12.94 -17.96 -5.89
N VAL A 148 13.84 -17.55 -6.78
CA VAL A 148 13.53 -16.77 -7.97
C VAL A 148 14.05 -17.52 -9.20
N ALA A 149 13.50 -17.22 -10.37
CA ALA A 149 13.94 -17.79 -11.64
C ALA A 149 14.88 -16.81 -12.32
N GLU A 150 16.12 -17.23 -12.55
CA GLU A 150 17.12 -16.52 -13.35
C GLU A 150 17.08 -17.05 -14.78
N LEU A 151 16.93 -16.15 -15.74
CA LEU A 151 16.96 -16.48 -17.16
C LEU A 151 18.41 -16.51 -17.64
N LEU A 152 18.85 -17.65 -18.17
CA LEU A 152 20.24 -17.85 -18.59
C LEU A 152 20.45 -17.45 -20.05
N ASN A 153 19.85 -18.19 -20.99
CA ASN A 153 20.00 -17.93 -22.42
C ASN A 153 18.87 -18.59 -23.22
N VAL A 154 18.03 -17.78 -23.86
CA VAL A 154 16.92 -18.24 -24.72
C VAL A 154 16.69 -17.23 -25.84
N CYS A 155 16.06 -17.67 -26.94
CA CYS A 155 15.61 -16.76 -28.00
C CYS A 155 14.18 -16.21 -27.76
N TRP A 156 13.41 -16.82 -26.87
CA TRP A 156 12.11 -16.34 -26.41
C TRP A 156 11.74 -17.00 -25.08
N PHE A 157 10.80 -16.42 -24.35
CA PHE A 157 10.21 -17.04 -23.17
C PHE A 157 8.74 -16.61 -23.02
N GLU A 158 8.03 -17.31 -22.15
CA GLU A 158 6.65 -17.00 -21.78
C GLU A 158 6.48 -17.21 -20.28
N ILE A 159 5.87 -16.22 -19.62
CA ILE A 159 5.54 -16.26 -18.19
C ILE A 159 4.05 -16.00 -18.05
N ARG A 160 3.35 -16.90 -17.33
CA ARG A 160 1.91 -16.79 -17.09
C ARG A 160 1.60 -16.91 -15.60
N GLY A 161 1.03 -15.86 -15.03
CA GLY A 161 0.49 -15.83 -13.67
C GLY A 161 -1.03 -15.90 -13.65
N ARG A 162 -1.61 -16.39 -12.55
CA ARG A 162 -3.05 -16.32 -12.28
C ARG A 162 -3.31 -15.95 -10.83
N VAL A 163 -4.28 -15.07 -10.62
CA VAL A 163 -4.75 -14.67 -9.29
C VAL A 163 -6.26 -14.88 -9.23
N ASN A 164 -6.75 -15.47 -8.15
CA ASN A 164 -8.19 -15.57 -7.91
C ASN A 164 -8.75 -14.18 -7.60
N THR A 165 -9.72 -13.69 -8.38
CA THR A 165 -10.27 -12.33 -8.20
C THR A 165 -10.91 -12.10 -6.82
N ARG A 166 -11.27 -13.17 -6.09
CA ARG A 166 -11.80 -13.07 -4.72
C ARG A 166 -10.80 -12.51 -3.72
N VAL A 167 -9.50 -12.60 -3.99
CA VAL A 167 -8.46 -12.02 -3.12
C VAL A 167 -8.19 -10.55 -3.43
N LEU A 168 -8.77 -10.02 -4.52
CA LEU A 168 -8.64 -8.62 -4.91
C LEU A 168 -9.74 -7.79 -4.25
N SER A 169 -9.44 -6.51 -4.00
CA SER A 169 -10.45 -5.58 -3.51
C SER A 169 -11.48 -5.27 -4.60
N PRO A 170 -12.78 -5.28 -4.30
CA PRO A 170 -13.81 -4.95 -5.29
C PRO A 170 -13.72 -3.48 -5.71
N ARG A 171 -14.22 -3.17 -6.91
CA ARG A 171 -14.27 -1.80 -7.48
C ARG A 171 -12.93 -1.08 -7.43
N THR A 172 -11.85 -1.81 -7.70
CA THR A 172 -10.48 -1.31 -7.64
C THR A 172 -9.82 -1.50 -8.99
N ARG A 173 -9.18 -0.43 -9.49
CA ARG A 173 -8.36 -0.52 -10.69
C ARG A 173 -6.97 -1.01 -10.29
N TYR A 174 -6.57 -2.14 -10.84
CA TYR A 174 -5.27 -2.74 -10.58
C TYR A 174 -4.29 -2.44 -11.72
N SER A 175 -3.02 -2.30 -11.35
CA SER A 175 -1.88 -2.35 -12.27
C SER A 175 -1.12 -3.64 -12.01
N ALA A 176 -0.66 -4.29 -13.07
CA ALA A 176 0.19 -5.48 -12.99
C ALA A 176 1.63 -5.09 -13.31
N TYR A 177 2.57 -5.65 -12.55
CA TYR A 177 3.99 -5.40 -12.70
C TYR A 177 4.74 -6.72 -12.76
N LEU A 178 5.73 -6.81 -13.63
CA LEU A 178 6.79 -7.81 -13.53
C LEU A 178 7.93 -7.18 -12.73
N VAL A 179 8.27 -7.76 -11.59
CA VAL A 179 9.39 -7.30 -10.75
C VAL A 179 10.57 -8.23 -11.02
N PHE A 180 11.67 -7.68 -11.50
CA PHE A 180 12.87 -8.41 -11.87
C PHE A 180 14.11 -7.61 -11.47
N LYS A 181 15.27 -8.27 -11.53
CA LYS A 181 16.60 -7.68 -11.34
C LYS A 181 17.45 -8.09 -12.55
N LYS A 182 18.22 -7.16 -13.10
CA LYS A 182 19.19 -7.43 -14.16
C LYS A 182 20.36 -8.23 -13.58
N ALA A 183 20.74 -9.31 -14.24
CA ALA A 183 21.99 -10.01 -13.93
C ALA A 183 23.19 -9.23 -14.48
N ASP A 184 24.37 -9.39 -13.89
CA ASP A 184 25.61 -8.71 -14.31
C ASP A 184 25.92 -8.92 -15.81
N HIS A 185 25.50 -10.05 -16.36
CA HIS A 185 25.61 -10.39 -17.77
C HIS A 185 24.22 -10.58 -18.39
N CYS A 186 23.58 -9.47 -18.75
CA CYS A 186 22.27 -9.44 -19.40
C CYS A 186 22.38 -8.76 -20.77
N TYR A 187 21.91 -9.42 -21.83
CA TYR A 187 21.89 -8.91 -23.20
C TYR A 187 20.67 -9.45 -23.95
N GLY A 188 20.35 -8.85 -25.11
CA GLY A 188 19.26 -9.31 -25.97
C GLY A 188 17.87 -8.80 -25.59
N PHE A 189 17.80 -7.83 -24.67
CA PHE A 189 16.56 -7.12 -24.30
C PHE A 189 16.48 -5.70 -24.86
N ASP A 190 17.61 -5.17 -25.35
CA ASP A 190 17.69 -3.82 -25.90
C ASP A 190 16.85 -3.72 -27.18
N ASP A 191 15.97 -2.72 -27.24
CA ASP A 191 15.02 -2.51 -28.34
C ASP A 191 14.10 -3.72 -28.66
N VAL A 192 13.97 -4.67 -27.73
CA VAL A 192 13.08 -5.83 -27.92
C VAL A 192 11.71 -5.58 -27.31
N ALA A 193 10.73 -5.49 -28.21
CA ALA A 193 9.31 -5.46 -27.91
C ALA A 193 8.82 -6.82 -27.39
N ILE A 194 8.30 -6.84 -26.16
CA ILE A 194 7.72 -8.03 -25.51
C ILE A 194 6.22 -7.82 -25.35
N GLU A 195 5.43 -8.84 -25.67
CA GLU A 195 3.99 -8.82 -25.41
C GLU A 195 3.70 -9.09 -23.93
N ALA A 196 2.95 -8.17 -23.31
CA ALA A 196 2.40 -8.33 -21.96
C ALA A 196 0.87 -8.27 -22.03
N GLY A 197 0.21 -9.19 -21.32
CA GLY A 197 -1.24 -9.30 -21.33
C GLY A 197 -1.85 -9.44 -19.94
N VAL A 198 -3.00 -8.81 -19.73
CA VAL A 198 -3.85 -8.99 -18.54
C VAL A 198 -5.29 -9.19 -18.98
N GLY A 199 -5.94 -10.21 -18.44
CA GLY A 199 -7.32 -10.55 -18.77
C GLY A 199 -8.01 -11.36 -17.68
N VAL A 200 -9.33 -11.48 -17.80
CA VAL A 200 -10.14 -12.37 -16.97
C VAL A 200 -10.27 -13.69 -17.70
N VAL A 201 -10.07 -14.82 -17.00
CA VAL A 201 -10.19 -16.16 -17.60
C VAL A 201 -11.56 -16.33 -18.26
N GLY A 202 -11.57 -16.77 -19.51
CA GLY A 202 -12.79 -16.92 -20.31
C GLY A 202 -13.19 -15.67 -21.12
N HIS A 203 -12.45 -14.57 -20.99
CA HIS A 203 -12.61 -13.35 -21.79
C HIS A 203 -11.35 -13.04 -22.58
N GLU A 204 -11.48 -12.19 -23.59
CA GLU A 204 -10.34 -11.67 -24.34
C GLU A 204 -9.42 -10.85 -23.43
N ALA A 205 -8.12 -11.11 -23.52
CA ALA A 205 -7.12 -10.40 -22.72
C ALA A 205 -6.76 -9.07 -23.38
N SER A 206 -6.51 -8.04 -22.57
CA SER A 206 -5.89 -6.82 -23.07
C SER A 206 -4.39 -7.06 -23.14
N THR A 207 -3.82 -6.92 -24.34
CA THR A 207 -2.37 -7.00 -24.57
C THR A 207 -1.78 -5.64 -24.84
N ARG A 208 -0.48 -5.49 -24.54
CA ARG A 208 0.35 -4.32 -24.82
C ARG A 208 1.76 -4.78 -25.11
N THR A 209 2.47 -4.02 -25.91
CA THR A 209 3.91 -4.20 -26.09
C THR A 209 4.65 -3.38 -25.04
N ILE A 210 5.62 -4.00 -24.37
CA ILE A 210 6.51 -3.37 -23.39
C ILE A 210 7.96 -3.65 -23.78
N CYS A 211 8.88 -2.80 -23.34
CA CYS A 211 10.32 -3.05 -23.41
C CYS A 211 10.86 -3.06 -21.98
N PHE A 212 11.91 -3.84 -21.72
CA PHE A 212 12.65 -3.68 -20.47
C PHE A 212 13.60 -2.50 -20.65
N GLU A 213 13.40 -1.45 -19.86
CA GLU A 213 14.41 -0.39 -19.74
C GLU A 213 15.65 -1.01 -19.11
N MET A 214 16.70 -1.12 -19.93
CA MET A 214 18.04 -1.47 -19.52
C MET A 214 18.75 -0.15 -19.30
N ASP A 215 18.81 0.32 -18.05
CA ASP A 215 19.67 1.47 -17.75
C ASP A 215 21.11 1.08 -18.09
N ASP A 216 21.76 1.90 -18.92
CA ASP A 216 23.19 1.84 -19.15
C ASP A 216 23.87 2.41 -17.89
N ASP A 217 24.48 1.54 -17.07
CA ASP A 217 25.43 1.99 -16.07
C ASP A 217 26.69 2.50 -16.84
N ASP A 218 26.81 3.83 -16.97
CA ASP A 218 28.01 4.55 -17.45
C ASP A 218 29.22 4.38 -16.52
#